data_AF-A0A4R3E0T4-F1
#
_entry.id   AF-A0A4R3E0T4-F1
#
_cell.length_a   1.000
_cell.length_b   1.000
_cell.length_c   1.000
_cell.angle_alpha   90.00
_cell.angle_beta   90.00
_cell.angle_gamma   90.00
#
_symmetry.space_group_name_H-M   'P 1'
#
loop_
_entity.id
_entity.type
_entity.pdbx_description
1 polymer ?
#
loop_
_entity_poly.entity_id
_entity_poly.type
_entity_poly.pdbx_seq_one_letter_code
_entity_poly.pdbx_strand_id
1 'polypeptide(L)'
;MLMLAASTVTVSACSTPDKPIVRTEFIRPAIPAEARQHCADPVSLPDRALKAQEVTSLWSRDRAGLRICEQRRAAAVSASEGAAP
;
A
#
# COMPACT_ATOMS: atom_id res chain seq x y z
N MET A 1 12.56 28.74 -76.18
CA MET A 1 12.33 27.83 -75.04
C MET A 1 13.60 27.75 -74.21
N LEU A 2 13.64 28.47 -73.09
CA LEU A 2 14.79 28.52 -72.18
C LEU A 2 14.51 27.51 -71.04
N MET A 3 15.27 26.42 -70.98
CA MET A 3 15.14 25.41 -69.93
C MET A 3 15.96 25.84 -68.70
N LEU A 4 15.31 26.35 -67.66
CA LEU A 4 15.91 26.52 -66.34
C LEU A 4 15.93 25.16 -65.63
N ALA A 5 17.10 24.55 -65.50
CA ALA A 5 17.30 23.41 -64.61
C ALA A 5 17.40 23.93 -63.16
N ALA A 6 16.29 23.87 -62.42
CA ALA A 6 16.25 24.19 -61.00
C ALA A 6 16.64 22.93 -60.18
N SER A 7 17.88 22.87 -59.73
CA SER A 7 18.37 21.82 -58.83
C SER A 7 17.79 22.02 -57.43
N THR A 8 16.79 21.22 -57.04
CA THR A 8 16.28 21.18 -55.67
C THR A 8 17.21 20.34 -54.80
N VAL A 9 18.01 20.98 -53.95
CA VAL A 9 18.79 20.29 -52.91
C VAL A 9 17.81 19.83 -51.82
N THR A 10 17.41 18.57 -51.84
CA THR A 10 16.64 17.96 -50.75
C THR A 10 17.61 17.59 -49.63
N VAL A 11 17.78 18.49 -48.65
CA VAL A 11 18.47 18.14 -47.40
C VAL A 11 17.54 17.25 -46.59
N SER A 12 17.74 15.93 -46.65
CA SER A 12 17.09 15.00 -45.72
C SER A 12 17.87 15.01 -44.42
N ALA A 13 17.40 15.78 -43.44
CA ALA A 13 17.91 15.70 -42.07
C ALA A 13 17.25 14.52 -41.37
N CYS A 14 17.96 13.41 -41.22
CA CYS A 14 17.55 12.34 -40.32
C CYS A 14 17.68 12.84 -38.88
N SER A 15 16.61 13.32 -38.26
CA SER A 15 16.60 13.54 -36.81
C SER A 15 16.60 12.19 -36.12
N THR A 16 17.65 11.87 -35.35
CA THR A 16 17.54 10.79 -34.36
C THR A 16 16.45 11.19 -33.36
N PRO A 17 15.39 10.37 -33.18
CA PRO A 17 14.40 10.66 -32.15
C PRO A 17 15.09 10.61 -30.79
N ASP A 18 14.82 11.61 -29.95
CA ASP A 18 15.33 11.63 -28.59
C ASP A 18 14.92 10.35 -27.85
N LYS A 19 15.85 9.76 -27.10
CA LYS A 19 15.54 8.59 -26.28
C LYS A 19 14.57 9.00 -25.18
N PRO A 20 13.49 8.24 -24.94
CA PRO A 20 12.54 8.57 -23.89
C PRO A 20 13.23 8.52 -22.52
N ILE A 21 12.96 9.53 -21.69
CA ILE A 21 13.39 9.53 -20.29
C ILE A 21 12.45 8.59 -19.52
N VAL A 22 12.97 7.44 -19.09
CA VAL A 22 12.23 6.50 -18.25
C VAL A 22 12.31 7.00 -16.80
N ARG A 23 11.16 7.33 -16.21
CA ARG A 23 11.04 7.69 -14.80
C ARG A 23 10.30 6.59 -14.05
N THR A 24 10.92 6.07 -13.00
CA THR A 24 10.25 5.17 -12.07
C THR A 24 9.57 5.99 -10.98
N GLU A 25 8.32 5.65 -10.69
CA GLU A 25 7.56 6.27 -9.61
C GLU A 25 7.15 5.20 -8.61
N PHE A 26 7.38 5.46 -7.32
CA PHE A 26 6.88 4.62 -6.25
C PHE A 26 5.43 5.00 -5.96
N ILE A 27 4.49 4.21 -6.48
CA ILE A 27 3.07 4.41 -6.24
C ILE A 27 2.72 3.80 -4.88
N ARG A 28 2.18 4.62 -3.98
CA ARG A 28 1.62 4.13 -2.71
C ARG A 28 0.28 3.46 -2.99
N PRO A 29 0.10 2.17 -2.65
CA PRO A 29 -1.17 1.52 -2.83
C PRO A 29 -2.21 2.14 -1.90
N ALA A 30 -3.42 2.34 -2.41
CA ALA A 30 -4.54 2.73 -1.56
C ALA A 30 -4.88 1.57 -0.61
N ILE A 31 -4.95 1.85 0.68
CA ILE A 31 -5.39 0.85 1.66
C ILE A 31 -6.91 0.68 1.54
N PRO A 32 -7.41 -0.55 1.38
CA PRO A 32 -8.84 -0.82 1.34
C PRO A 32 -9.50 -0.49 2.70
N ALA A 33 -10.78 -0.13 2.69
CA ALA A 33 -11.49 0.26 3.92
C ALA A 33 -11.52 -0.87 4.95
N GLU A 34 -11.56 -2.11 4.46
CA GLU A 34 -11.56 -3.34 5.23
C GLU A 34 -10.29 -3.49 6.08
N ALA A 35 -9.12 -3.11 5.53
CA ALA A 35 -7.86 -3.16 6.27
C ALA A 35 -7.76 -2.11 7.38
N ARG A 36 -8.63 -1.09 7.36
CA ARG A 36 -8.72 -0.09 8.44
C ARG A 36 -9.69 -0.50 9.55
N GLN A 37 -10.53 -1.50 9.33
CA GLN A 37 -11.51 -1.95 10.33
C GLN A 37 -10.80 -2.44 11.59
N HIS A 38 -11.24 -1.94 12.74
CA HIS A 38 -10.71 -2.38 14.03
C HIS A 38 -10.97 -3.86 14.27
N CYS A 39 -10.08 -4.47 15.05
CA CYS A 39 -10.31 -5.81 15.56
C CYS A 39 -11.54 -5.82 16.49
N ALA A 40 -12.11 -7.00 16.70
CA ALA A 40 -13.30 -7.17 17.54
C ALA A 40 -13.11 -6.59 18.94
N ASP A 41 -14.20 -6.09 19.52
CA ASP A 41 -14.20 -5.66 20.90
C ASP A 41 -14.05 -6.85 21.86
N PRO A 42 -13.47 -6.62 23.05
CA PRO A 42 -13.42 -7.63 24.09
C PRO A 42 -14.80 -8.13 24.49
N VAL A 43 -14.93 -9.45 24.59
CA VAL A 43 -16.18 -10.06 25.04
C VAL A 43 -16.37 -9.82 26.54
N SER A 44 -17.62 -9.53 26.94
CA SER A 44 -17.99 -9.40 28.34
C SER A 44 -17.83 -10.72 29.07
N LEU A 45 -17.34 -10.66 30.31
CA LEU A 45 -17.30 -11.84 31.16
C LEU A 45 -18.73 -12.28 31.52
N PRO A 46 -18.97 -13.60 31.67
CA PRO A 46 -20.26 -14.09 32.08
C PRO A 46 -20.58 -13.64 33.51
N ASP A 47 -21.87 -13.48 33.82
CA ASP A 47 -22.36 -13.09 35.15
C ASP A 47 -22.33 -14.28 36.12
N ARG A 48 -21.12 -14.79 36.36
CA ARG A 48 -20.80 -15.81 37.35
C ARG A 48 -19.32 -15.73 37.74
N ALA A 49 -18.97 -16.29 38.88
CA ALA A 49 -17.58 -16.48 39.25
C ALA A 49 -16.85 -17.36 38.21
N LEU A 50 -15.68 -16.90 37.77
CA LEU A 50 -14.79 -17.65 36.90
C LEU A 50 -13.84 -18.51 37.73
N LYS A 51 -13.60 -19.74 37.30
CA LYS A 51 -12.55 -20.58 37.88
C LYS A 51 -11.18 -20.08 37.43
N ALA A 52 -10.15 -20.29 38.25
CA ALA A 52 -8.79 -19.87 37.95
C ALA A 52 -8.31 -20.36 36.56
N GLN A 53 -8.64 -21.60 36.18
CA GLN A 53 -8.30 -22.16 34.88
C GLN A 53 -8.98 -21.43 33.71
N GLU A 54 -10.23 -20.97 33.86
CA GLU A 54 -10.95 -20.22 32.84
C GLU A 54 -10.30 -18.85 32.62
N VAL A 55 -9.91 -18.18 33.71
CA VAL A 55 -9.21 -16.89 33.66
C VAL A 55 -7.85 -17.04 32.97
N THR A 56 -7.05 -18.02 33.36
CA THR A 56 -5.67 -18.14 32.84
C THR A 56 -5.62 -18.62 31.40
N SER A 57 -6.50 -19.55 31.00
CA SER A 57 -6.42 -20.18 29.68
C SER A 57 -7.29 -19.50 28.62
N LEU A 58 -8.48 -19.01 28.99
CA LEU A 58 -9.43 -18.44 28.03
C LEU A 58 -9.34 -16.92 28.02
N TRP A 59 -9.42 -16.29 29.19
CA TRP A 59 -9.44 -14.82 29.27
C TRP A 59 -8.11 -14.19 28.89
N SER A 60 -6.99 -14.67 29.43
CA SER A 60 -5.67 -14.15 29.05
C SER A 60 -5.38 -14.33 27.55
N ARG A 61 -5.78 -15.48 26.98
CA ARG A 61 -5.59 -15.78 25.56
C ARG A 61 -6.41 -14.86 24.67
N ASP A 62 -7.68 -14.65 25.01
CA ASP A 62 -8.57 -13.72 24.30
C ASP A 62 -8.00 -12.30 24.28
N ARG A 63 -7.67 -11.76 25.46
CA ARG A 63 -7.15 -10.39 25.60
C ARG A 63 -5.80 -10.20 24.91
N ALA A 64 -4.91 -11.19 24.98
CA ALA A 64 -3.67 -11.17 24.22
C ALA A 64 -3.93 -11.19 22.71
N GLY A 65 -4.85 -12.04 22.24
CA GLY A 65 -5.24 -12.14 20.83
C GLY A 65 -5.76 -10.82 20.28
N LEU A 66 -6.69 -10.17 20.98
CA LEU A 66 -7.23 -8.86 20.58
C LEU A 66 -6.16 -7.77 20.53
N ARG A 67 -5.27 -7.71 21.55
CA ARG A 67 -4.16 -6.76 21.56
C ARG A 67 -3.18 -6.97 20.41
N ILE A 68 -2.84 -8.23 20.11
CA ILE A 68 -1.93 -8.58 19.02
C ILE A 68 -2.57 -8.25 17.67
N CYS A 69 -3.86 -8.54 17.51
CA CYS A 69 -4.62 -8.20 16.31
C CYS A 69 -4.53 -6.69 16.04
N GLU A 70 -4.86 -5.87 17.03
CA GLU A 70 -4.89 -4.41 16.86
C GLU A 70 -3.49 -3.83 16.62
N GLN A 71 -2.46 -4.35 17.30
CA GLN A 71 -1.07 -3.98 17.04
C GLN A 71 -0.66 -4.26 15.60
N ARG A 72 -0.96 -5.46 15.09
CA ARG A 72 -0.62 -5.85 13.71
C ARG A 72 -1.37 -5.00 12.69
N ARG A 73 -2.67 -4.78 12.89
CA ARG A 73 -3.49 -3.93 12.04
C ARG A 73 -2.95 -2.50 11.99
N ALA A 74 -2.73 -1.88 13.15
CA ALA A 74 -2.21 -0.52 13.24
C ALA A 74 -0.81 -0.38 12.60
N ALA A 75 0.08 -1.35 12.84
CA ALA A 75 1.41 -1.36 12.22
C ALA A 75 1.34 -1.47 10.69
N ALA A 76 0.48 -2.36 10.16
CA ALA A 76 0.31 -2.53 8.72
C ALA A 76 -0.26 -1.28 8.03
N VAL A 77 -1.25 -0.63 8.65
CA VAL A 77 -1.82 0.63 8.15
C VAL A 77 -0.77 1.74 8.19
N SER A 78 -0.06 1.89 9.31
CA SER A 78 0.99 2.91 9.50
C SER A 78 2.13 2.77 8.49
N ALA A 79 2.63 1.54 8.29
CA ALA A 79 3.69 1.26 7.31
C ALA A 79 3.25 1.58 5.87
N SER A 80 1.99 1.31 5.54
CA SER A 80 1.41 1.56 4.22
C SER A 80 1.12 3.05 3.98
N GLU A 81 0.74 3.80 5.02
CA GLU A 81 0.56 5.26 4.96
C GLU A 81 1.90 6.02 4.99
N GLY A 82 3.01 5.31 5.20
CA GLY A 82 4.36 5.83 5.09
C GLY A 82 4.87 6.50 6.34
N ALA A 83 4.51 5.99 7.52
CA ALA A 83 5.38 6.11 8.68
C ALA A 83 6.69 5.37 8.37
N ALA A 84 7.66 6.09 7.81
CA ALA A 84 9.05 5.72 7.90
C ALA A 84 9.46 5.73 9.40
N PRO A 85 10.44 4.91 9.82
CA PRO A 85 11.02 5.01 11.16
C PRO A 85 11.54 6.42 11.46
#